data_AF-A0A1I4CTK4-F1
#
_entry.id   AF-A0A1I4CTK4-F1
#
_cell.length_a   1.000
_cell.length_b   1.000
_cell.length_c   1.000
_cell.angle_alpha   90.00
_cell.angle_beta   90.00
_cell.angle_gamma   90.00
#
_symmetry.space_group_name_H-M   'P 1'
#
loop_
_entity.id
_entity.type
_entity.pdbx_description
1 polymer ?
#
loop_
_entity_poly.entity_id
_entity_poly.type
_entity_poly.pdbx_seq_one_letter_code
_entity_poly.pdbx_strand_id
1 'polypeptide(L)' 'MLGGVFGALIVFAVMKGITSIGPAYSVSILLISQLLVALIIDSLGLFGVEKVPMNLNKVMGIGIMIAGLIIFKLK' A
#
# COMPACT_ATOMS: atom_id res chain seq x y z
N MET A 1 17.81 -6.93 -10.17
CA MET A 1 17.41 -8.33 -9.89
C MET A 1 16.57 -8.50 -8.60
N LEU A 2 16.77 -7.68 -7.55
CA LEU A 2 15.96 -7.76 -6.32
C LEU A 2 14.45 -7.49 -6.53
N GLY A 3 14.09 -6.53 -7.38
CA GLY A 3 12.67 -6.21 -7.63
C GLY A 3 11.86 -7.37 -8.23
N GLY A 4 12.48 -8.26 -9.01
CA GLY A 4 11.81 -9.43 -9.57
C GLY A 4 11.45 -10.48 -8.51
N VAL A 5 12.33 -10.68 -7.53
CA VAL A 5 12.09 -11.61 -6.40
C VAL A 5 10.96 -11.07 -5.51
N PHE A 6 10.96 -9.76 -5.22
CA PHE A 6 9.87 -9.13 -4.48
C PHE A 6 8.53 -9.22 -5.24
N GLY A 7 8.52 -8.99 -6.56
CA GLY A 7 7.33 -9.15 -7.38
C GLY A 7 6.76 -10.56 -7.34
N ALA A 8 7.62 -11.58 -7.47
CA ALA A 8 7.20 -12.99 -7.40
C ALA A 8 6.61 -13.35 -6.03
N LEU A 9 7.23 -12.88 -4.93
CA LEU A 9 6.72 -13.07 -3.57
C LEU A 9 5.34 -12.43 -3.36
N ILE A 10 5.13 -11.22 -3.88
CA ILE A 10 3.84 -10.51 -3.78
C ILE A 10 2.76 -11.27 -4.55
N VAL A 11 3.03 -11.69 -5.78
CA VAL A 11 2.07 -12.47 -6.60
C VAL A 11 1.75 -13.81 -5.94
N PHE A 12 2.74 -14.48 -5.36
CA PHE A 12 2.54 -15.72 -4.63
C PHE A 12 1.66 -15.52 -3.38
N ALA A 13 1.92 -14.48 -2.59
CA ALA A 13 1.09 -14.13 -1.43
C ALA A 13 -0.37 -13.83 -1.81
N VAL A 14 -0.58 -13.15 -2.94
CA VAL A 14 -1.91 -12.86 -3.48
C VAL A 14 -2.61 -14.11 -3.93
N MET A 15 -1.97 -14.96 -4.73
CA MET A 15 -2.57 -16.22 -5.17
C MET A 15 -3.03 -17.06 -3.99
N LYS A 16 -2.24 -17.08 -2.91
CA LYS A 16 -2.58 -17.78 -1.67
C LYS A 16 -3.75 -17.12 -0.92
N GLY A 17 -3.84 -15.79 -0.93
CA GLY A 17 -4.99 -15.06 -0.41
C GLY A 17 -6.26 -15.34 -1.22
N ILE A 18 -6.17 -15.31 -2.56
CA ILE A 18 -7.28 -15.52 -3.49
C ILE A 18 -7.95 -16.87 -3.23
N THR A 19 -7.13 -17.90 -2.97
CA THR A 19 -7.61 -19.26 -2.67
C THR A 19 -8.28 -19.39 -1.30
N SER A 20 -8.01 -18.48 -0.36
CA SER A 20 -8.53 -18.56 1.02
C SER A 20 -9.76 -17.68 1.29
N ILE A 21 -9.87 -16.51 0.64
CA ILE A 21 -10.90 -15.49 0.95
C ILE A 21 -11.62 -14.99 -0.33
N GLY A 22 -11.23 -15.53 -1.49
CA GLY A 22 -11.76 -15.14 -2.80
C GLY A 22 -10.92 -14.05 -3.50
N PRO A 23 -11.05 -13.95 -4.84
CA PRO A 23 -10.20 -13.11 -5.67
C PRO A 23 -10.36 -11.60 -5.38
N ALA A 24 -11.59 -11.14 -5.19
CA ALA A 24 -11.88 -9.73 -4.97
C ALA A 24 -11.25 -9.19 -3.67
N TYR A 25 -11.42 -9.90 -2.56
CA TYR A 25 -10.88 -9.48 -1.26
C TYR A 25 -9.36 -9.44 -1.23
N SER A 26 -8.71 -10.40 -1.88
CA SER A 26 -7.26 -10.53 -1.87
C SER A 26 -6.56 -9.45 -2.68
N VAL A 27 -7.13 -9.09 -3.84
CA VAL A 27 -6.61 -7.97 -4.64
C VAL A 27 -6.81 -6.65 -3.90
N SER A 28 -7.97 -6.43 -3.26
CA SER A 28 -8.20 -5.24 -2.44
C SER A 28 -7.21 -5.13 -1.29
N ILE A 29 -6.98 -6.23 -0.54
CA ILE A 29 -6.01 -6.27 0.57
C ILE A 29 -4.58 -6.00 0.07
N LEU A 30 -4.19 -6.56 -1.08
CA LEU A 30 -2.90 -6.25 -1.69
C LEU A 30 -2.77 -4.76 -2.01
N LEU A 31 -3.75 -4.17 -2.70
CA LEU A 31 -3.69 -2.78 -3.13
C LEU A 31 -3.59 -1.86 -1.91
N ILE A 32 -4.38 -2.15 -0.88
CA ILE A 32 -4.33 -1.50 0.42
C ILE A 32 -2.93 -1.58 1.03
N SER A 33 -2.35 -2.78 1.10
CA SER A 33 -1.04 -3.00 1.72
C SER A 33 0.07 -2.29 0.94
N GLN A 34 0.03 -2.32 -0.39
CA GLN A 34 0.98 -1.62 -1.24
C GLN A 34 0.90 -0.11 -1.09
N LEU A 35 -0.30 0.47 -1.06
CA LEU A 35 -0.50 1.90 -0.82
C LEU A 35 -0.01 2.32 0.58
N LEU A 36 -0.28 1.50 1.59
CA LEU A 36 0.17 1.77 2.97
C LEU A 36 1.70 1.76 3.06
N VAL A 37 2.35 0.77 2.43
CA VAL A 37 3.80 0.67 2.36
C VAL A 37 4.40 1.84 1.57
N ALA A 38 3.79 2.22 0.44
CA ALA A 38 4.20 3.40 -0.33
C ALA A 38 4.14 4.67 0.51
N LEU A 39 3.07 4.87 1.30
CA LEU A 39 2.96 5.98 2.24
C LEU A 39 4.04 5.97 3.31
N ILE A 40 4.36 4.81 3.87
CA ILE A 40 5.40 4.67 4.88
C ILE A 40 6.76 5.04 4.28
N ILE A 41 7.04 4.57 3.07
CA ILE A 41 8.27 4.88 2.33
C ILE A 41 8.35 6.40 2.05
N ASP A 42 7.27 7.01 1.55
CA ASP A 42 7.16 8.45 1.28
C ASP A 42 7.25 9.31 2.55
N SER A 43 6.74 8.81 3.67
CA SER A 43 6.78 9.48 4.97
C SER A 43 8.19 9.43 5.57
N LEU A 44 8.88 8.31 5.43
CA LEU A 44 10.24 8.14 5.93
C LEU A 44 11.32 8.73 4.98
N GLY A 45 10.96 9.00 3.72
CA GLY A 45 11.90 9.48 2.69
C GLY A 45 12.96 8.43 2.31
N LEU A 46 12.68 7.16 2.60
CA LEU A 46 13.52 6.04 2.19
C LEU A 46 13.40 5.92 0.66
N PHE A 47 14.52 5.87 -0.07
CA PHE A 47 14.69 6.02 -1.54
C PHE A 47 15.06 7.42 -2.07
N GLY A 48 15.32 8.42 -1.23
CA GLY A 48 15.80 9.72 -1.71
C GLY A 48 14.72 10.57 -2.40
N VAL A 49 13.47 10.18 -2.24
CA VAL A 49 12.30 11.06 -2.43
C VAL A 49 12.46 12.18 -1.40
N GLU A 50 12.37 13.45 -1.84
CA GLU A 50 12.48 14.61 -0.94
C GLU A 50 11.65 14.34 0.33
N LYS A 51 12.31 14.39 1.49
CA LYS A 51 11.63 14.50 2.77
C LYS A 51 10.83 15.79 2.70
N VAL A 52 9.62 15.70 2.16
CA VAL A 52 8.68 16.81 2.21
C VAL A 52 8.60 17.12 3.70
N PRO A 53 9.02 18.32 4.14
CA PRO A 53 9.02 18.68 5.55
C PRO A 53 7.62 18.34 6.07
N MET A 54 7.53 17.77 7.28
CA MET A 54 6.26 17.41 7.92
C MET A 54 5.38 18.65 8.07
N ASN A 55 4.78 19.08 6.96
CA ASN A 55 3.83 20.16 6.86
C ASN A 55 2.46 19.53 7.07
N LEU A 56 1.55 20.30 7.65
CA LEU A 56 0.17 19.91 7.93
C LEU A 56 -0.52 19.27 6.69
N ASN A 57 -0.11 19.67 5.48
CA ASN A 57 -0.56 19.10 4.21
C ASN A 57 -0.22 17.61 4.02
N LYS A 58 0.94 17.12 4.47
CA LYS A 58 1.31 15.70 4.31
C LYS A 58 0.61 14.82 5.34
N VAL A 59 0.35 15.35 6.54
CA VAL A 59 -0.51 14.72 7.54
C VAL A 59 -1.95 14.63 7.05
N MET A 60 -2.47 15.71 6.44
CA MET A 60 -3.77 15.67 5.75
C MET A 60 -3.79 14.68 4.58
N GLY A 61 -2.73 14.61 3.78
CA GLY A 61 -2.61 13.67 2.67
C GLY A 61 -2.65 12.21 3.13
N ILE A 62 -1.92 11.87 4.20
CA ILE A 62 -1.98 10.55 4.85
C ILE A 62 -3.39 10.27 5.37
N GLY A 63 -4.02 11.26 6.03
CA GLY A 63 -5.39 11.15 6.53
C GLY A 63 -6.42 10.90 5.43
N ILE A 64 -6.32 11.60 4.30
CA ILE A 64 -7.20 11.41 3.13
C ILE A 64 -6.97 10.04 2.50
N MET A 65 -5.72 9.56 2.42
CA MET A 65 -5.44 8.24 1.87
C MET A 65 -6.02 7.13 2.74
N ILE A 66 -5.87 7.23 4.08
CA ILE A 66 -6.48 6.29 5.02
C ILE A 66 -8.01 6.35 4.94
N ALA A 67 -8.61 7.53 4.83
CA ALA A 67 -10.05 7.69 4.67
C ALA A 67 -10.57 7.08 3.36
N GLY A 68 -9.87 7.33 2.24
CA GLY A 68 -10.18 6.72 0.94
C GLY A 68 -10.11 5.19 0.98
N LEU A 69 -9.16 4.67 1.75
CA LEU A 69 -8.94 3.23 1.94
C LEU A 69 -10.08 2.59 2.76
N ILE A 70 -10.54 3.26 3.82
CA ILE A 70 -11.70 2.82 4.62
C ILE A 70 -12.99 2.83 3.80
N ILE A 71 -13.22 3.89 3.00
CA ILE A 71 -14.40 4.00 2.13
C ILE A 71 -14.39 2.92 1.06
N PHE A 72 -13.24 2.62 0.45
CA PHE A 72 -13.12 1.57 -0.56
C PHE A 72 -13.35 0.18 0.03
N LYS A 73 -12.93 -0.07 1.28
CA LYS A 73 -13.24 -1.32 2.00
C LYS A 73 -14.73 -1.47 2.33
N LEU A 74 -15.45 -0.36 2.49
CA LEU A 74 -16.87 -0.32 2.87
C LEU A 74 -17.83 -0.47 1.68
N LYS A 75 -17.33 -0.55 0.44
CA LYS A 75 -18.13 -0.75 -0.77
C LYS A 75 -17.73 -2.04 -1.48
#